data_AF-A0A527YP91-F1
#
_entry.id   AF-A0A527YP91-F1
#
_cell.length_a   1.000
_cell.length_b   1.000
_cell.length_c   1.000
_cell.angle_alpha   90.00
_cell.angle_beta   90.00
_cell.angle_gamma   90.00
#
_symmetry.space_group_name_H-M   'P 1'
#
loop_
_entity.id
_entity.type
_entity.pdbx_description
1 polymer ?
#
loop_
_entity_poly.entity_id
_entity_poly.type
_entity_poly.pdbx_seq_one_letter_code
_entity_poly.pdbx_strand_id
1 'polypeptide(L)'
;AGALASRGRTIRDHGDVASFRWRPDPSRPQAMNLEAVRGACDLVASHVAMAISAQEDVLVLGGDCTVELGTIAGANAAGARVGLVYIDFDADLNTP
;
A
#
# COMPACT_ATOMS: atom_id res chain seq x y z
N ALA A 1 3.41 17.05 3.50
CA ALA A 1 4.39 17.29 4.58
C ALA A 1 3.98 18.40 5.58
N GLY A 2 3.66 19.63 5.14
CA GLY A 2 3.49 20.78 6.04
C GLY A 2 2.52 20.59 7.22
N ALA A 3 1.37 19.94 7.02
CA ALA A 3 0.36 19.72 8.07
C ALA A 3 0.76 18.70 9.15
N LEU A 4 1.66 17.77 8.84
CA LEU A 4 2.24 16.83 9.82
C LEU A 4 3.39 17.49 10.57
N ALA A 5 4.24 18.23 9.84
CA ALA A 5 5.38 18.93 10.40
C ALA A 5 4.93 20.03 11.39
N SER A 6 3.87 20.77 11.08
CA SER A 6 3.29 21.78 11.98
C SER A 6 2.72 21.19 13.28
N ARG A 7 2.52 19.87 13.33
CA ARG A 7 2.11 19.12 14.52
C ARG A 7 3.28 18.43 15.23
N GLY A 8 4.52 18.81 14.91
CA GLY A 8 5.73 18.30 15.56
C GLY A 8 6.15 16.89 15.12
N ARG A 9 5.62 16.38 13.99
CA ARG A 9 6.06 15.09 13.43
C ARG A 9 7.33 15.29 12.58
N THR A 10 8.35 14.46 12.83
CA THR A 10 9.46 14.28 11.89
C THR A 10 8.95 13.44 10.72
N ILE A 11 9.18 13.90 9.50
CA ILE A 11 8.68 13.25 8.28
C ILE A 11 9.87 12.76 7.49
N ARG A 12 9.86 11.48 7.13
CA ARG A 12 10.71 10.90 6.11
C ARG A 12 9.85 10.56 4.91
N ASP A 13 10.16 11.18 3.77
CA ASP A 13 9.52 10.85 2.52
C ASP A 13 10.32 9.72 1.85
N HIS A 14 9.68 8.58 1.66
CA HIS A 14 10.29 7.39 1.03
C HIS A 14 10.11 7.38 -0.50
N GLY A 15 9.46 8.41 -1.06
CA GLY A 15 9.19 8.55 -2.48
C GLY A 15 8.04 7.69 -2.99
N ASP A 16 7.80 7.77 -4.29
CA ASP A 16 6.75 7.02 -4.98
C ASP A 16 7.28 5.69 -5.51
N VAL A 17 6.43 4.66 -5.49
CA VAL A 17 6.67 3.42 -6.23
C VAL A 17 6.36 3.58 -7.71
N ALA A 18 6.92 2.71 -8.56
CA ALA A 18 6.62 2.72 -9.98
C ALA A 18 5.11 2.58 -10.22
N SER A 19 4.53 3.52 -10.98
CA SER A 19 3.10 3.55 -11.25
C SER A 19 2.75 2.87 -12.58
N PHE A 20 1.56 2.29 -12.62
CA PHE A 20 0.97 1.73 -13.82
C PHE A 20 -0.40 2.38 -14.05
N ARG A 21 -0.65 2.83 -15.28
CA ARG A 21 -1.97 3.32 -15.66
C ARG A 21 -2.87 2.16 -16.01
N TRP A 22 -3.92 1.96 -15.21
CA TRP A 22 -4.93 0.93 -15.45
C TRP A 22 -5.48 0.98 -16.88
N ARG A 23 -5.72 -0.20 -17.45
CA ARG A 23 -6.36 -0.39 -18.76
C ARG A 23 -7.20 -1.67 -18.76
N PRO A 24 -8.23 -1.77 -19.61
CA PRO A 24 -8.99 -3.01 -19.74
C PRO A 24 -8.11 -4.20 -20.13
N ASP A 25 -8.29 -5.32 -19.45
CA ASP A 25 -7.64 -6.60 -19.76
C ASP A 25 -8.72 -7.68 -19.95
N PRO A 26 -9.31 -7.80 -21.15
CA PRO A 26 -10.37 -8.77 -21.42
C PRO A 26 -9.88 -10.22 -21.37
N SER A 27 -8.56 -10.46 -21.35
CA SER A 27 -8.00 -11.81 -21.22
C SER A 27 -8.02 -12.32 -19.78
N ARG A 28 -8.12 -11.42 -18.80
CA ARG A 28 -8.19 -11.71 -17.36
C ARG A 28 -9.26 -10.83 -16.69
N PRO A 29 -10.56 -10.99 -17.02
CA PRO A 29 -11.61 -10.07 -16.61
C PRO A 29 -11.85 -10.02 -15.09
N GLN A 30 -11.50 -11.10 -14.37
CA GLN A 30 -11.62 -11.19 -12.91
C GLN A 30 -10.35 -10.73 -12.17
N ALA A 31 -9.24 -10.48 -12.89
CA ALA A 31 -7.95 -10.12 -12.32
C ALA A 31 -7.17 -9.22 -13.29
N MET A 32 -7.79 -8.12 -13.71
CA MET A 32 -7.23 -7.24 -14.73
C MET A 32 -5.92 -6.61 -14.26
N ASN A 33 -4.89 -6.62 -15.12
CA ASN A 33 -3.58 -6.02 -14.84
C ASN A 33 -2.85 -6.62 -13.62
N LEU A 34 -3.15 -7.88 -13.27
CA LEU A 34 -2.62 -8.57 -12.08
C LEU A 34 -1.13 -8.37 -11.84
N GLU A 35 -0.28 -8.53 -12.87
CA GLU A 35 1.17 -8.42 -12.69
C GLU A 35 1.62 -7.00 -12.32
N ALA A 36 0.95 -5.98 -12.87
CA ALA A 36 1.26 -4.59 -12.55
C ALA A 36 0.83 -4.24 -11.11
N VAL A 37 -0.37 -4.68 -10.72
CA VAL A 37 -0.88 -4.51 -9.35
C VAL A 37 0.01 -5.23 -8.35
N ARG A 38 0.38 -6.49 -8.64
CA ARG A 38 1.28 -7.28 -7.80
C ARG A 38 2.64 -6.61 -7.61
N GLY A 39 3.25 -6.16 -8.71
CA GLY A 39 4.54 -5.46 -8.65
C GLY A 39 4.49 -4.18 -7.81
N ALA A 40 3.41 -3.41 -7.93
CA ALA A 40 3.21 -2.23 -7.08
C ALA A 40 3.05 -2.61 -5.60
N CYS A 41 2.27 -3.65 -5.29
CA CYS A 41 2.12 -4.16 -3.93
C CYS A 41 3.44 -4.64 -3.33
N ASP A 42 4.27 -5.34 -4.09
CA ASP A 42 5.58 -5.84 -3.64
C ASP A 42 6.55 -4.69 -3.31
N LEU A 43 6.53 -3.62 -4.12
CA LEU A 43 7.31 -2.41 -3.84
C LEU A 43 6.82 -1.73 -2.57
N VAL A 44 5.50 -1.48 -2.45
CA VAL A 44 4.91 -0.88 -1.24
C VAL A 44 5.26 -1.71 -0.01
N ALA A 45 5.11 -3.03 -0.07
CA ALA A 45 5.46 -3.94 1.03
C ALA A 45 6.92 -3.79 1.46
N SER A 46 7.83 -3.67 0.51
CA SER A 46 9.26 -3.47 0.78
C SER A 46 9.51 -2.14 1.52
N HIS A 47 8.91 -1.04 1.07
CA HIS A 47 9.03 0.27 1.73
C HIS A 47 8.42 0.27 3.14
N VAL A 48 7.23 -0.30 3.31
CA VAL A 48 6.55 -0.39 4.61
C VAL A 48 7.34 -1.26 5.58
N ALA A 49 7.87 -2.41 5.13
CA ALA A 49 8.68 -3.27 5.97
C ALA A 49 9.96 -2.56 6.45
N MET A 50 10.63 -1.81 5.58
CA MET A 50 11.80 -1.00 5.95
C MET A 50 11.45 0.06 7.00
N ALA A 51 10.37 0.82 6.79
CA ALA A 51 9.96 1.88 7.71
C ALA A 51 9.58 1.34 9.10
N ILE A 52 8.79 0.26 9.15
CA ILE A 52 8.41 -0.37 10.44
C ILE A 52 9.64 -0.96 11.13
N SER A 53 10.55 -1.60 10.39
CA SER A 53 11.81 -2.13 10.94
C SER A 53 12.69 -1.02 11.53
N ALA A 54 12.63 0.19 10.94
CA ALA A 54 13.28 1.39 11.45
C ALA A 54 12.53 2.06 12.62
N GLN A 55 11.45 1.45 13.13
CA GLN A 55 10.60 1.99 14.19
C GLN A 55 9.92 3.32 13.81
N GLU A 56 9.61 3.51 12.52
CA GLU A 56 8.88 4.67 12.02
C GLU A 56 7.36 4.40 11.99
N ASP A 57 6.56 5.45 12.24
CA ASP A 57 5.14 5.45 11.91
C ASP A 57 4.97 5.50 10.38
N VAL A 58 4.09 4.67 9.81
CA VAL A 58 3.90 4.57 8.35
C VAL A 58 2.59 5.21 7.90
N LEU A 59 2.67 6.08 6.88
CA LEU A 59 1.54 6.60 6.13
C LEU A 59 1.76 6.32 4.64
N VAL A 60 0.94 5.46 4.06
CA VAL A 60 0.98 5.18 2.62
C VAL A 60 -0.09 6.01 1.92
N LEU A 61 0.31 6.77 0.90
CA LEU A 61 -0.60 7.52 0.03
C LEU A 61 -0.74 6.74 -1.28
N GLY A 62 -1.86 6.04 -1.43
CA GLY A 62 -2.13 5.18 -2.58
C GLY A 62 -2.94 5.84 -3.68
N GLY A 63 -3.20 5.06 -4.74
CA GLY A 63 -4.15 5.40 -5.81
C GLY A 63 -5.46 4.64 -5.66
N ASP A 64 -5.40 3.32 -5.83
CA ASP A 64 -6.54 2.41 -5.62
C ASP A 64 -6.37 1.60 -4.32
N CYS A 65 -7.43 0.92 -3.89
CA CYS A 65 -7.49 0.20 -2.62
C CYS A 65 -6.54 -1.00 -2.53
N THR A 66 -6.01 -1.50 -3.65
CA THR A 66 -5.05 -2.63 -3.63
C THR A 66 -3.72 -2.27 -2.97
N VAL A 67 -3.43 -0.97 -2.79
CA VAL A 67 -2.30 -0.48 -1.99
C VAL A 67 -2.31 -1.04 -0.56
N GLU A 68 -3.49 -1.37 -0.04
CA GLU A 68 -3.65 -2.01 1.27
C GLU A 68 -2.90 -3.34 1.33
N LEU A 69 -2.96 -4.15 0.26
CA LEU A 69 -2.32 -5.46 0.21
C LEU A 69 -0.81 -5.35 0.42
N GLY A 70 -0.17 -4.39 -0.27
CA GLY A 70 1.25 -4.10 -0.07
C GLY A 70 1.54 -3.60 1.35
N THR A 71 0.67 -2.73 1.87
CA THR A 71 0.84 -2.14 3.21
C THR A 71 0.81 -3.22 4.31
N ILE A 72 -0.21 -4.09 4.29
CA ILE A 72 -0.36 -5.18 5.27
C ILE A 72 0.72 -6.24 5.07
N ALA A 73 1.08 -6.58 3.83
CA ALA A 73 2.17 -7.51 3.55
C ALA A 73 3.51 -7.01 4.12
N GLY A 74 3.82 -5.73 3.95
CA GLY A 74 5.02 -5.11 4.51
C GLY A 74 5.04 -5.12 6.04
N ALA A 75 3.93 -4.79 6.67
CA ALA A 75 3.79 -4.84 8.13
C ALA A 75 3.98 -6.26 8.69
N ASN A 76 3.38 -7.26 8.04
CA ASN A 76 3.57 -8.67 8.39
C ASN A 76 5.04 -9.10 8.21
N ALA A 77 5.69 -8.68 7.11
CA ALA A 77 7.10 -8.98 6.84
C ALA A 77 8.05 -8.36 7.88
N ALA A 78 7.70 -7.21 8.44
CA ALA A 78 8.42 -6.59 9.57
C ALA A 78 8.11 -7.25 10.94
N GLY A 79 7.28 -8.30 10.97
CA GLY A 79 6.91 -9.00 12.20
C GLY A 79 5.88 -8.27 13.07
N ALA A 80 5.19 -7.27 12.52
CA ALA A 80 4.14 -6.57 13.25
C ALA A 80 2.90 -7.45 13.43
N ARG A 81 2.25 -7.36 14.60
CA ARG A 81 0.91 -7.92 14.80
C ARG A 81 -0.12 -6.87 14.42
N VAL A 82 -0.75 -7.04 13.27
CA VAL A 82 -1.63 -6.02 12.67
C VAL A 82 -3.10 -6.35 12.91
N GLY A 83 -3.89 -5.33 13.26
CA GLY A 83 -5.35 -5.33 13.12
C GLY A 83 -5.74 -4.31 12.04
N LEU A 84 -6.80 -4.60 11.29
CA LEU A 84 -7.27 -3.75 10.20
C LEU A 84 -8.59 -3.10 10.58
N VAL A 85 -8.65 -1.77 10.48
CA VAL A 85 -9.89 -1.00 10.48
C VAL A 85 -10.06 -0.47 9.07
N TYR A 86 -11.00 -1.06 8.33
CA TYR A 86 -11.25 -0.73 6.94
C TYR A 86 -12.47 0.19 6.83
N ILE A 87 -12.27 1.36 6.23
CA ILE A 87 -13.30 2.41 6.10
C ILE A 87 -13.38 2.76 4.63
N ASP A 88 -14.31 2.13 3.94
CA ASP A 88 -14.62 2.38 2.53
C ASP A 88 -16.13 2.21 2.31
N PHE A 89 -16.61 2.65 1.15
CA PHE A 89 -17.98 2.40 0.70
C PHE A 89 -18.19 0.93 0.34
N ASP A 90 -17.23 0.33 -0.37
CA ASP A 90 -17.25 -1.08 -0.74
C ASP A 90 -16.52 -1.95 0.31
N ALA A 91 -16.72 -3.26 0.29
CA ALA A 91 -16.05 -4.17 1.22
C ALA A 91 -14.68 -4.67 0.72
N ASP A 92 -14.42 -4.58 -0.58
CA ASP A 92 -13.21 -5.07 -1.24
C ASP A 92 -12.86 -6.55 -0.97
N LEU A 93 -13.90 -7.38 -0.76
CA LEU A 93 -13.77 -8.83 -0.53
C LEU A 93 -14.11 -9.69 -1.75
N ASN A 94 -14.13 -9.11 -2.94
CA ASN A 94 -14.34 -9.89 -4.16
C ASN A 94 -13.14 -10.81 -4.42
N THR A 95 -13.40 -12.07 -4.75
CA THR A 95 -12.37 -13.01 -5.19
C THR A 95 -12.26 -13.00 -6.72
N PRO A 96 -11.09 -13.33 -7.29
CA PRO A 96 -11.00 -13.68 -8.70
C PRO A 96 -11.97 -14.80 -9.09
#